data_AF-F8B6S0-F1
#
_entry.id   AF-F8B6S0-F1
#
_cell.length_a   1.000
_cell.length_b   1.000
_cell.length_c   1.000
_cell.angle_alpha   90.00
_cell.angle_beta   90.00
_cell.angle_gamma   90.00
#
_symmetry.space_group_name_H-M   'P 1'
#
loop_
_entity.id
_entity.type
_entity.pdbx_description
1 polymer ?
#
loop_
_entity_poly.entity_id
_entity_poly.type
_entity_poly.pdbx_seq_one_letter_code
_entity_poly.pdbx_strand_id
1 'polypeptide(L)'
;MKFRVETQKYTDTHTVNGESAPVTRTRRVAVPVLPRDIDVIAVRGVVGLVLALTLVSITWSTVSIAHLLNGTWTAYLAGAVFDLAWLATLGMSFIVRFRPDRRATVDKIGWALLAVTVTAIALEGLQTGGVAMACIGASVSIAAKVLWWTLNRATAPDLSPDDAQWVAQQISRASAQMAVAAVRRQVARVEDQATAQMLAMEASRRPPIGTDVVGLPVGEVATVADSPTPPVGRQVDVLTEVRQVTALSAPMVEDTPDVPKDNGTPRGSKARRVRELVASGVTDVPTIRERLADSGVTVDPSHVRRIIRESRAAANEPNPYL
;
A
#
# COMPACT_ATOMS: atom_id res chain seq x y z
N MET A 1 -31.14 -4.53 27.96
CA MET A 1 -29.66 -4.63 27.80
C MET A 1 -29.12 -5.69 28.75
N LYS A 2 -28.24 -6.59 28.29
CA LYS A 2 -27.62 -7.62 29.15
C LYS A 2 -26.35 -7.04 29.77
N PHE A 3 -26.16 -7.26 31.08
CA PHE A 3 -24.98 -6.83 31.81
C PHE A 3 -24.18 -8.04 32.28
N ARG A 4 -22.86 -7.97 32.21
CA ARG A 4 -21.94 -8.94 32.81
C ARG A 4 -21.37 -8.33 34.07
N VAL A 5 -21.49 -9.03 35.18
CA VAL A 5 -20.90 -8.58 36.45
C VAL A 5 -19.43 -8.96 36.44
N GLU A 6 -18.56 -7.96 36.45
CA GLU A 6 -17.12 -8.14 36.56
C GLU A 6 -16.63 -7.64 37.92
N THR A 7 -15.69 -8.38 38.52
CA THR A 7 -15.05 -7.99 39.77
C THR A 7 -13.86 -7.12 39.43
N GLN A 8 -14.00 -5.80 39.59
CA GLN A 8 -12.91 -4.85 39.38
C GLN A 8 -12.19 -4.60 40.71
N LYS A 9 -10.86 -4.77 40.72
CA LYS A 9 -10.01 -4.33 41.82
C LYS A 9 -9.79 -2.83 41.71
N TYR A 10 -10.00 -2.11 42.80
CA TYR A 10 -9.67 -0.68 42.90
C TYR A 10 -8.97 -0.42 44.22
N THR A 11 -8.04 0.53 44.22
CA THR A 11 -7.35 0.95 45.43
C THR A 11 -8.19 2.02 46.11
N ASP A 12 -8.52 1.80 47.37
CA ASP A 12 -9.27 2.72 48.21
C ASP A 12 -8.42 3.06 49.43
N THR A 13 -8.49 4.29 49.90
CA THR A 13 -7.75 4.68 51.10
C THR A 13 -8.55 4.26 52.32
N HIS A 14 -7.98 3.41 53.16
CA HIS A 14 -8.61 2.98 54.41
C HIS A 14 -7.85 3.57 55.59
N THR A 15 -8.53 4.40 56.37
CA THR A 15 -7.94 5.06 57.55
C THR A 15 -8.42 4.37 58.82
N VAL A 16 -7.49 3.90 59.65
CA VAL A 16 -7.76 3.34 60.98
C VAL A 16 -6.89 4.08 61.99
N ASN A 17 -7.50 4.65 63.03
CA ASN A 17 -6.79 5.39 64.09
C ASN A 17 -5.91 6.56 63.59
N GLY A 18 -6.31 7.21 62.49
CA GLY A 18 -5.59 8.36 61.91
C GLY A 18 -4.47 8.01 60.95
N GLU A 19 -4.13 6.72 60.80
CA GLU A 19 -3.16 6.27 59.79
C GLU A 19 -3.90 5.76 58.55
N SER A 20 -3.56 6.32 57.38
CA SER A 20 -4.21 6.01 56.10
C SER A 20 -3.33 5.10 55.25
N ALA A 21 -3.82 3.90 54.93
CA ALA A 21 -3.12 2.94 54.08
C ALA A 21 -3.94 2.63 52.81
N PRO A 22 -3.29 2.48 51.64
CA PRO A 22 -3.96 2.04 50.42
C PRO A 22 -4.35 0.57 50.54
N VAL A 23 -5.65 0.28 50.50
CA VAL A 23 -6.18 -1.09 50.56
C VAL A 23 -6.82 -1.42 49.21
N THR A 24 -6.44 -2.56 48.63
CA THR A 24 -7.09 -3.05 47.41
C THR A 24 -8.45 -3.65 47.77
N ARG A 25 -9.53 -3.05 47.28
CA ARG A 25 -10.90 -3.54 47.42
C ARG A 25 -11.39 -4.10 46.09
N THR A 26 -12.36 -5.00 46.16
CA THR A 26 -13.04 -5.52 44.97
C THR A 26 -14.46 -4.97 44.93
N ARG A 27 -14.85 -4.39 43.80
CA ARG A 27 -16.24 -3.99 43.55
C ARG A 27 -16.78 -4.79 42.38
N ARG A 28 -18.01 -5.26 42.51
CA ARG A 28 -18.78 -5.81 41.40
C ARG A 28 -19.33 -4.65 40.58
N VAL A 29 -18.87 -4.53 39.34
CA VAL A 29 -19.35 -3.52 38.39
C VAL A 29 -20.13 -4.24 37.29
N ALA A 30 -21.34 -3.75 37.01
CA ALA A 30 -22.14 -4.24 35.90
C ALA A 30 -21.63 -3.57 34.61
N VAL A 31 -20.88 -4.31 33.80
CA VAL A 31 -20.39 -3.84 32.51
C VAL A 31 -21.43 -4.18 31.45
N PRO A 32 -21.89 -3.22 30.62
CA PRO A 32 -22.80 -3.51 29.52
C PRO A 32 -22.10 -4.45 28.54
N VAL A 33 -22.71 -5.61 28.27
CA VAL A 33 -22.20 -6.54 27.26
C VAL A 33 -22.61 -5.99 25.90
N LEU A 34 -21.61 -5.67 25.07
CA LEU A 34 -21.88 -5.29 23.69
C LEU A 34 -22.66 -6.45 23.03
N PRO A 35 -23.85 -6.20 22.46
CA PRO A 35 -24.65 -7.26 21.86
C PRO A 35 -23.82 -8.01 20.84
N ARG A 36 -23.93 -9.35 20.85
CA ARG A 36 -23.18 -10.21 19.95
C ARG A 36 -23.55 -9.80 18.52
N ASP A 37 -22.55 -9.39 17.77
CA ASP A 37 -22.71 -8.80 16.45
C ASP A 37 -23.00 -9.92 15.44
N ILE A 38 -24.27 -10.34 15.37
CA ILE A 38 -24.72 -11.41 14.46
C ILE A 38 -24.38 -11.04 13.01
N ASP A 39 -24.41 -9.74 12.70
CA ASP A 39 -24.06 -9.20 11.38
C ASP A 39 -22.59 -9.49 11.04
N VAL A 40 -21.68 -9.34 11.99
CA VAL A 40 -20.25 -9.68 11.78
C VAL A 40 -20.07 -11.17 11.53
N ILE A 41 -20.83 -12.03 12.21
CA ILE A 41 -20.79 -13.48 11.98
C ILE A 41 -21.32 -13.82 10.59
N ALA A 42 -22.44 -13.22 10.19
CA ALA A 42 -23.02 -13.41 8.87
C ALA A 42 -22.07 -12.95 7.75
N VAL A 43 -21.47 -11.75 7.90
CA VAL A 43 -20.48 -11.23 6.94
C VAL A 43 -19.27 -12.16 6.83
N ARG A 44 -18.75 -12.65 7.96
CA ARG A 44 -17.63 -13.62 7.95
C ARG A 44 -18.01 -14.94 7.28
N GLY A 45 -19.24 -15.41 7.48
CA GLY A 45 -19.78 -16.58 6.80
C GLY A 45 -19.84 -16.40 5.29
N VAL A 46 -20.37 -15.25 4.83
CA VAL A 46 -20.42 -14.90 3.41
C VAL A 46 -19.01 -14.79 2.81
N VAL A 47 -18.09 -14.11 3.49
CA VAL A 47 -16.68 -14.02 3.07
C VAL A 47 -16.05 -15.41 2.95
N GLY A 48 -16.28 -16.27 3.93
CA GLY A 48 -15.79 -17.66 3.91
C GLY A 48 -16.33 -18.45 2.73
N LEU A 49 -17.63 -18.31 2.42
CA LEU A 49 -18.25 -18.96 1.26
C LEU A 49 -17.67 -18.45 -0.07
N VAL A 50 -17.48 -17.13 -0.20
CA VAL A 50 -16.87 -16.51 -1.38
C VAL A 50 -15.44 -17.01 -1.57
N LEU A 51 -14.66 -17.12 -0.50
CA LEU A 51 -13.30 -17.67 -0.55
C LEU A 51 -13.28 -19.14 -0.96
N ALA A 52 -14.18 -19.97 -0.40
CA ALA A 52 -14.29 -21.37 -0.78
C ALA A 52 -14.64 -21.54 -2.26
N LEU A 53 -15.61 -20.77 -2.76
CA LEU A 53 -15.96 -20.78 -4.19
C LEU A 53 -14.80 -20.32 -5.07
N THR A 54 -14.05 -19.32 -4.62
CA THR A 54 -12.85 -18.83 -5.34
C THR A 54 -11.79 -19.92 -5.43
N LEU A 55 -11.55 -20.68 -4.36
CA LEU A 55 -10.60 -21.80 -4.36
C LEU A 55 -11.02 -22.90 -5.33
N VAL A 56 -12.29 -23.30 -5.32
CA VAL A 56 -12.82 -24.28 -6.28
C VAL A 56 -12.65 -23.79 -7.72
N SER A 57 -12.95 -22.51 -7.97
CA SER A 57 -12.76 -21.91 -9.29
C SER A 57 -11.29 -21.96 -9.73
N ILE A 58 -10.35 -21.65 -8.84
CA ILE A 58 -8.90 -21.67 -9.12
C ILE A 58 -8.42 -23.08 -9.43
N THR A 59 -8.82 -24.08 -8.63
CA THR A 59 -8.43 -25.46 -8.89
C THR A 59 -8.92 -25.91 -10.26
N TRP A 60 -10.16 -25.57 -10.62
CA TRP A 60 -10.74 -25.92 -11.90
C TRP A 60 -10.08 -25.18 -13.08
N SER A 61 -9.82 -23.88 -12.96
CA SER A 61 -9.14 -23.09 -14.01
C SER A 61 -7.71 -23.56 -14.24
N THR A 62 -6.95 -23.84 -13.17
CA THR A 62 -5.59 -24.35 -13.27
C THR A 62 -5.56 -25.68 -14.04
N VAL A 63 -6.44 -26.64 -13.70
CA VAL A 63 -6.51 -27.94 -14.40
C VAL A 63 -6.89 -27.74 -15.87
N SER A 64 -7.87 -26.88 -16.15
CA SER A 64 -8.33 -26.61 -17.51
C SER A 64 -7.25 -25.97 -18.39
N ILE A 65 -6.52 -24.96 -17.88
CA ILE A 65 -5.39 -24.34 -18.60
C ILE A 65 -4.27 -25.36 -18.81
N ALA A 66 -4.00 -26.22 -17.82
CA ALA A 66 -2.94 -27.20 -17.92
C ALA A 66 -3.22 -28.21 -19.04
N HIS A 67 -4.45 -28.71 -19.14
CA HIS A 67 -4.84 -29.65 -20.20
C HIS A 67 -4.76 -29.04 -21.60
N LEU A 68 -5.16 -27.78 -21.76
CA LEU A 68 -5.00 -27.00 -23.00
C LEU A 68 -3.55 -26.93 -23.49
N LEU A 69 -2.59 -27.04 -22.57
CA LEU A 69 -1.14 -26.99 -22.80
C LEU A 69 -0.48 -28.38 -22.70
N ASN A 70 -1.21 -29.44 -23.07
CA ASN A 70 -0.79 -30.85 -23.06
C ASN A 70 -0.53 -31.44 -21.66
N GLY A 71 -1.06 -30.85 -20.59
CA GLY A 71 -1.04 -31.44 -19.25
C GLY A 71 0.35 -31.61 -18.62
N THR A 72 1.35 -30.90 -19.14
CA THR A 72 2.73 -30.96 -18.60
C THR A 72 2.82 -30.26 -17.23
N TRP A 73 3.81 -30.63 -16.40
CA TRP A 73 4.04 -29.95 -15.12
C TRP A 73 4.21 -28.42 -15.28
N THR A 74 4.87 -27.99 -16.35
CA THR A 74 5.05 -26.57 -16.69
C THR A 74 3.72 -25.89 -17.03
N ALA A 75 2.78 -26.60 -17.63
CA ALA A 75 1.44 -26.09 -17.91
C ALA A 75 0.62 -25.86 -16.63
N TYR A 76 0.72 -26.75 -15.65
CA TYR A 76 0.12 -26.54 -14.32
C TYR A 76 0.72 -25.32 -13.61
N LEU A 77 2.04 -25.13 -13.71
CA LEU A 77 2.72 -23.95 -13.20
C LEU A 77 2.22 -22.66 -13.87
N ALA A 78 2.06 -22.67 -15.19
CA ALA A 78 1.54 -21.53 -15.94
C ALA A 78 0.10 -21.17 -15.51
N GLY A 79 -0.78 -22.18 -15.39
CA GLY A 79 -2.14 -22.00 -14.86
C GLY A 79 -2.15 -21.43 -13.45
N ALA A 80 -1.31 -21.96 -12.55
CA ALA A 80 -1.20 -21.48 -11.18
C ALA A 80 -0.72 -20.02 -11.09
N VAL A 81 0.28 -19.62 -11.89
CA VAL A 81 0.76 -18.23 -11.95
C VAL A 81 -0.35 -17.28 -12.41
N PHE A 82 -1.13 -17.71 -13.41
CA PHE A 82 -2.27 -16.94 -13.88
C PHE A 82 -3.34 -16.77 -12.78
N ASP A 83 -3.70 -17.84 -12.07
CA ASP A 83 -4.67 -17.77 -10.99
C ASP A 83 -4.18 -16.94 -9.80
N LEU A 84 -2.87 -16.98 -9.50
CA LEU A 84 -2.24 -16.09 -8.52
C LEU A 84 -2.34 -14.62 -8.93
N ALA A 85 -2.14 -14.31 -10.21
CA ALA A 85 -2.33 -12.95 -10.71
C ALA A 85 -3.79 -12.50 -10.53
N TRP A 86 -4.76 -13.38 -10.84
CA TRP A 86 -6.18 -13.08 -10.62
C TRP A 86 -6.51 -12.87 -9.14
N LEU A 87 -6.02 -13.75 -8.26
CA LEU A 87 -6.19 -13.63 -6.80
C LEU A 87 -5.57 -12.33 -6.26
N ALA A 88 -4.41 -11.93 -6.78
CA ALA A 88 -3.79 -10.66 -6.44
C ALA A 88 -4.68 -9.47 -6.85
N THR A 89 -5.36 -9.52 -8.00
CA THR A 89 -6.32 -8.47 -8.37
C THR A 89 -7.54 -8.42 -7.45
N LEU A 90 -8.06 -9.59 -7.01
CA LEU A 90 -9.15 -9.65 -6.05
C LEU A 90 -8.73 -9.07 -4.69
N GLY A 91 -7.56 -9.47 -4.19
CA GLY A 91 -6.99 -8.93 -2.95
C GLY A 91 -6.76 -7.41 -3.05
N MET A 92 -6.22 -6.94 -4.17
CA MET A 92 -6.02 -5.51 -4.39
C MET A 92 -7.35 -4.77 -4.42
N SER A 93 -8.39 -5.33 -5.07
CA SER A 93 -9.74 -4.72 -5.12
C SER A 93 -10.33 -4.56 -3.72
N PHE A 94 -10.08 -5.51 -2.83
CA PHE A 94 -10.50 -5.48 -1.43
C PHE A 94 -9.74 -4.42 -0.61
N ILE A 95 -8.42 -4.29 -0.83
CA ILE A 95 -7.58 -3.28 -0.18
C ILE A 95 -8.00 -1.86 -0.59
N VAL A 96 -8.25 -1.64 -1.89
CA VAL A 96 -8.60 -0.31 -2.42
C VAL A 96 -10.10 -0.02 -2.36
N ARG A 97 -10.89 -0.79 -1.59
CA ARG A 97 -12.36 -0.64 -1.55
C ARG A 97 -12.84 0.77 -1.17
N PHE A 98 -12.03 1.51 -0.41
CA PHE A 98 -12.30 2.89 0.02
C PHE A 98 -11.75 3.97 -0.92
N ARG A 99 -11.16 3.60 -2.07
CA ARG A 99 -10.58 4.54 -3.06
C ARG A 99 -11.18 4.28 -4.44
N PRO A 100 -12.33 4.89 -4.78
CA PRO A 100 -13.06 4.58 -6.01
C PRO A 100 -12.21 4.77 -7.27
N ASP A 101 -11.38 5.81 -7.32
CA ASP A 101 -10.50 6.10 -8.46
C ASP A 101 -9.51 4.97 -8.75
N ARG A 102 -8.91 4.39 -7.69
CA ARG A 102 -7.95 3.29 -7.83
C ARG A 102 -8.65 1.96 -8.08
N ARG A 103 -9.83 1.77 -7.45
CA ARG A 103 -10.65 0.58 -7.61
C ARG A 103 -11.09 0.37 -9.05
N ALA A 104 -11.48 1.42 -9.76
CA ALA A 104 -11.91 1.32 -11.17
C ALA A 104 -10.85 0.68 -12.07
N THR A 105 -9.57 1.01 -11.86
CA THR A 105 -8.46 0.40 -12.63
C THR A 105 -8.27 -1.07 -12.27
N VAL A 106 -8.30 -1.41 -10.97
CA VAL A 106 -8.15 -2.80 -10.50
C VAL A 106 -9.32 -3.67 -10.99
N ASP A 107 -10.54 -3.14 -10.97
CA ASP A 107 -11.72 -3.83 -11.45
C ASP A 107 -11.64 -4.11 -12.96
N LYS A 108 -11.20 -3.14 -13.77
CA LYS A 108 -10.97 -3.34 -15.22
C LYS A 108 -9.97 -4.46 -15.50
N ILE A 109 -8.84 -4.47 -14.79
CA ILE A 109 -7.83 -5.52 -14.94
C ILE A 109 -8.40 -6.88 -14.50
N GLY A 110 -9.12 -6.91 -13.39
CA GLY A 110 -9.75 -8.14 -12.89
C GLY A 110 -10.82 -8.70 -13.84
N TRP A 111 -11.57 -7.84 -14.54
CA TRP A 111 -12.51 -8.26 -15.59
C TRP A 111 -11.78 -8.75 -16.86
N ALA A 112 -10.68 -8.12 -17.24
CA ALA A 112 -9.86 -8.57 -18.36
C ALA A 112 -9.25 -9.96 -18.10
N LEU A 113 -8.69 -10.19 -16.90
CA LEU A 113 -8.19 -11.51 -16.50
C LEU A 113 -9.32 -12.54 -16.50
N LEU A 114 -10.49 -12.22 -15.94
CA LEU A 114 -11.64 -13.13 -15.98
C LEU A 114 -12.02 -13.53 -17.41
N ALA A 115 -12.03 -12.58 -18.36
CA ALA A 115 -12.34 -12.88 -19.74
C ALA A 115 -11.36 -13.89 -20.35
N VAL A 116 -10.07 -13.76 -20.03
CA VAL A 116 -9.05 -14.75 -20.45
C VAL A 116 -9.32 -16.12 -19.84
N THR A 117 -9.63 -16.19 -18.53
CA THR A 117 -9.94 -17.44 -17.84
C THR A 117 -11.16 -18.14 -18.44
N VAL A 118 -12.25 -17.38 -18.62
CA VAL A 118 -13.50 -17.88 -19.19
C VAL A 118 -13.27 -18.41 -20.61
N THR A 119 -12.46 -17.71 -21.40
CA THR A 119 -12.12 -18.14 -22.76
C THR A 119 -11.33 -19.45 -22.75
N ALA A 120 -10.32 -19.57 -21.89
CA ALA A 120 -9.54 -20.80 -21.76
C ALA A 120 -10.42 -21.98 -21.32
N ILE A 121 -11.24 -21.80 -20.28
CA ILE A 121 -12.14 -22.85 -19.79
C ILE A 121 -13.17 -23.25 -20.84
N ALA A 122 -13.73 -22.28 -21.57
CA ALA A 122 -14.70 -22.57 -22.61
C ALA A 122 -14.07 -23.38 -23.75
N LEU A 123 -12.85 -23.02 -24.19
CA LEU A 123 -12.13 -23.75 -25.24
C LEU A 123 -11.82 -25.20 -24.82
N GLU A 124 -11.32 -25.40 -23.60
CA GLU A 124 -11.05 -26.74 -23.07
C GLU A 124 -12.34 -27.55 -22.92
N GLY A 125 -13.40 -26.93 -22.39
CA GLY A 125 -14.70 -27.58 -22.22
C GLY A 125 -15.30 -28.02 -23.55
N LEU A 126 -15.14 -27.22 -24.61
CA LEU A 126 -15.58 -27.58 -25.96
C LEU A 126 -14.81 -28.78 -26.52
N GLN A 127 -13.51 -28.92 -26.20
CA GLN A 127 -12.69 -30.03 -26.66
C GLN A 127 -12.96 -31.33 -25.90
N THR A 128 -13.24 -31.26 -24.59
CA THR A 128 -13.29 -32.44 -23.71
C THR A 128 -14.70 -32.92 -23.36
N GLY A 129 -15.66 -32.01 -23.19
CA GLY A 129 -16.98 -32.32 -22.62
C GLY A 129 -18.16 -31.67 -23.34
N GLY A 130 -17.91 -31.01 -24.46
CA GLY A 130 -18.91 -30.31 -25.26
C GLY A 130 -19.40 -29.00 -24.65
N VAL A 131 -20.42 -28.41 -25.28
CA VAL A 131 -20.91 -27.05 -24.98
C VAL A 131 -21.39 -26.93 -23.52
N ALA A 132 -22.01 -27.97 -22.97
CA ALA A 132 -22.51 -27.94 -21.59
C ALA A 132 -21.38 -27.76 -20.56
N MET A 133 -20.28 -28.52 -20.70
CA MET A 133 -19.13 -28.41 -19.81
C MET A 133 -18.42 -27.05 -19.96
N ALA A 134 -18.31 -26.54 -21.18
CA ALA A 134 -17.78 -25.21 -21.45
C ALA A 134 -18.58 -24.10 -20.73
N CYS A 135 -19.92 -24.14 -20.85
CA CYS A 135 -20.80 -23.17 -20.21
C CYS A 135 -20.75 -23.25 -18.68
N ILE A 136 -20.81 -24.46 -18.12
CA ILE A 136 -20.78 -24.66 -16.67
C ILE A 136 -19.44 -24.19 -16.10
N GLY A 137 -18.32 -24.60 -16.69
CA GLY A 137 -16.99 -24.19 -16.24
C GLY A 137 -16.80 -22.66 -16.27
N ALA A 138 -17.19 -22.01 -17.37
CA ALA A 138 -17.14 -20.56 -17.49
C ALA A 138 -18.02 -19.83 -16.46
N SER A 139 -19.21 -20.37 -16.16
CA SER A 139 -20.16 -19.73 -15.26
C SER A 139 -19.66 -19.61 -13.82
N VAL A 140 -18.85 -20.58 -13.34
CA VAL A 140 -18.32 -20.59 -11.97
C VAL A 140 -17.40 -19.41 -11.71
N SER A 141 -16.47 -19.12 -12.62
CA SER A 141 -15.54 -17.99 -12.49
C SER A 141 -16.26 -16.64 -12.55
N ILE A 142 -17.29 -16.53 -13.41
CA ILE A 142 -18.14 -15.34 -13.48
C ILE A 142 -18.89 -15.15 -12.16
N ALA A 143 -19.52 -16.20 -11.64
CA ALA A 143 -20.23 -16.16 -10.37
C ALA A 143 -19.31 -15.74 -9.22
N ALA A 144 -18.11 -16.32 -9.12
CA ALA A 144 -17.13 -15.94 -8.11
C ALA A 144 -16.76 -14.45 -8.18
N LYS A 145 -16.49 -13.91 -9.39
CA LYS A 145 -16.18 -12.49 -9.58
C LYS A 145 -17.35 -11.58 -9.21
N VAL A 146 -18.57 -11.95 -9.61
CA VAL A 146 -19.79 -11.20 -9.30
C VAL A 146 -20.04 -11.18 -7.79
N LEU A 147 -19.87 -12.32 -7.09
CA LEU A 147 -19.98 -12.37 -5.64
C LEU A 147 -18.98 -11.44 -4.95
N TRP A 148 -17.72 -11.42 -5.39
CA TRP A 148 -16.71 -10.48 -4.89
C TRP A 148 -17.10 -9.02 -5.12
N TRP A 149 -17.59 -8.71 -6.32
CA TRP A 149 -18.04 -7.36 -6.67
C TRP A 149 -19.21 -6.91 -5.78
N THR A 150 -20.20 -7.78 -5.59
CA THR A 150 -21.37 -7.55 -4.72
C THR A 150 -20.95 -7.41 -3.25
N LEU A 151 -20.09 -8.28 -2.74
CA LEU A 151 -19.55 -8.20 -1.38
C LEU A 151 -18.82 -6.87 -1.14
N ASN A 152 -17.97 -6.45 -2.08
CA ASN A 152 -17.25 -5.18 -2.00
C ASN A 152 -18.17 -3.96 -2.13
N ARG A 153 -19.38 -4.12 -2.65
CA ARG A 153 -20.39 -3.05 -2.73
C ARG A 153 -21.26 -3.02 -1.48
N ALA A 154 -21.68 -4.18 -0.97
CA ALA A 154 -22.47 -4.31 0.25
C ALA A 154 -21.70 -3.90 1.51
N THR A 155 -20.38 -4.07 1.52
CA THR A 155 -19.51 -3.67 2.65
C THR A 155 -18.96 -2.24 2.52
N ALA A 156 -19.29 -1.54 1.42
CA ALA A 156 -18.91 -0.14 1.27
C ALA A 156 -19.86 0.73 2.12
N PRO A 157 -19.33 1.57 3.03
CA PRO A 157 -20.17 2.50 3.77
C PRO A 157 -20.80 3.52 2.82
N ASP A 158 -22.10 3.76 2.96
CA ASP A 158 -22.78 4.88 2.32
C ASP A 158 -22.38 6.17 3.03
N LEU A 159 -21.37 6.85 2.48
CA LEU A 159 -20.91 8.15 2.95
C LEU A 159 -21.53 9.25 2.09
N SER A 160 -21.88 10.38 2.72
CA SER A 160 -22.20 11.59 1.95
C SER A 160 -20.97 11.98 1.09
N PRO A 161 -21.18 12.67 -0.05
CA PRO A 161 -20.05 13.09 -0.89
C PRO A 161 -19.00 13.91 -0.12
N ASP A 162 -19.43 14.71 0.85
CA ASP A 162 -18.55 15.56 1.66
C ASP A 162 -17.76 14.72 2.68
N ASP A 163 -18.40 13.77 3.36
CA ASP A 163 -17.73 12.85 4.28
C ASP A 163 -16.73 11.95 3.54
N ALA A 164 -17.09 11.49 2.33
CA ALA A 164 -16.20 10.69 1.50
C ALA A 164 -14.93 11.46 1.12
N GLN A 165 -15.06 12.76 0.79
CA GLN A 165 -13.92 13.63 0.54
C GLN A 165 -13.07 13.84 1.80
N TRP A 166 -13.70 14.08 2.94
CA TRP A 166 -12.99 14.23 4.21
C TRP A 166 -12.21 12.97 4.59
N VAL A 167 -12.82 11.78 4.50
CA VAL A 167 -12.16 10.50 4.76
C VAL A 167 -11.01 10.28 3.78
N ALA A 168 -11.20 10.59 2.49
CA ALA A 168 -10.15 10.48 1.48
C ALA A 168 -8.95 11.38 1.83
N GLN A 169 -9.20 12.61 2.31
CA GLN A 169 -8.15 13.52 2.78
C GLN A 169 -7.41 12.97 4.01
N GLN A 170 -8.13 12.42 5.00
CA GLN A 170 -7.49 11.81 6.18
C GLN A 170 -6.60 10.62 5.80
N ILE A 171 -7.10 9.73 4.94
CA ILE A 171 -6.35 8.59 4.42
C ILE A 171 -5.12 9.07 3.64
N SER A 172 -5.25 10.13 2.84
CA SER A 172 -4.14 10.72 2.08
C SER A 172 -3.07 11.28 3.02
N ARG A 173 -3.46 12.04 4.05
CA ARG A 173 -2.56 12.60 5.07
C ARG A 173 -1.80 11.51 5.82
N ALA A 174 -2.50 10.47 6.28
CA ALA A 174 -1.87 9.33 6.95
C ALA A 174 -0.91 8.57 6.02
N SER A 175 -1.29 8.39 4.75
CA SER A 175 -0.42 7.76 3.74
C SER A 175 0.84 8.58 3.49
N ALA A 176 0.71 9.91 3.42
CA ALA A 176 1.83 10.82 3.25
C ALA A 176 2.79 10.77 4.46
N GLN A 177 2.25 10.75 5.68
CA GLN A 177 3.06 10.61 6.90
C GLN A 177 3.86 9.29 6.90
N MET A 178 3.22 8.16 6.55
CA MET A 178 3.92 6.89 6.45
C MET A 178 4.99 6.90 5.35
N ALA A 179 4.70 7.50 4.19
CA ALA A 179 5.67 7.61 3.10
C ALA A 179 6.89 8.44 3.52
N VAL A 180 6.68 9.58 4.19
CA VAL A 180 7.75 10.41 4.75
C VAL A 180 8.56 9.64 5.77
N ALA A 181 7.93 8.88 6.67
CA ALA A 181 8.63 8.05 7.65
C ALA A 181 9.48 6.95 6.98
N ALA A 182 8.95 6.29 5.94
CA ALA A 182 9.68 5.28 5.19
C ALA A 182 10.89 5.88 4.45
N VAL A 183 10.74 7.04 3.82
CA VAL A 183 11.84 7.76 3.17
C VAL A 183 12.89 8.18 4.18
N ARG A 184 12.50 8.75 5.32
CA ARG A 184 13.43 9.12 6.40
C ARG A 184 14.22 7.91 6.90
N ARG A 185 13.56 6.76 7.07
CA ARG A 185 14.24 5.52 7.47
C ARG A 185 15.24 5.06 6.41
N GLN A 186 14.91 5.20 5.13
CA GLN A 186 15.82 4.84 4.05
C GLN A 186 17.02 5.79 3.97
N VAL A 187 16.80 7.10 4.15
CA VAL A 187 17.87 8.11 4.21
C VAL A 187 18.81 7.82 5.36
N ALA A 188 18.30 7.58 6.57
CA ALA A 188 19.12 7.24 7.73
C ALA A 188 20.01 6.01 7.47
N ARG A 189 19.46 4.95 6.85
CA ARG A 189 20.26 3.75 6.49
C ARG A 189 21.40 4.06 5.52
N VAL A 190 21.17 4.96 4.57
CA VAL A 190 22.19 5.36 3.58
C VAL A 190 23.24 6.26 4.23
N GLU A 191 22.84 7.16 5.12
CA GLU A 191 23.75 8.01 5.90
C GLU A 191 24.63 7.19 6.85
N ASP A 192 24.06 6.19 7.53
CA ASP A 192 24.80 5.25 8.37
C ASP A 192 25.84 4.47 7.55
N GLN A 193 25.45 3.99 6.36
CA GLN A 193 26.36 3.31 5.43
C GLN A 193 27.48 4.22 4.95
N ALA A 194 27.17 5.48 4.60
CA ALA A 194 28.16 6.45 4.16
C ALA A 194 29.15 6.78 5.29
N THR A 195 28.66 6.95 6.51
CA THR A 195 29.49 7.21 7.70
C THR A 195 30.42 6.03 7.99
N ALA A 196 29.90 4.79 7.94
CA ALA A 196 30.71 3.58 8.11
C ALA A 196 31.81 3.46 7.03
N GLN A 197 31.50 3.80 5.78
CA GLN A 197 32.49 3.82 4.70
C GLN A 197 33.57 4.88 4.92
N MET A 198 33.21 6.09 5.35
CA MET A 198 34.19 7.14 5.67
C MET A 198 35.10 6.71 6.82
N LEU A 199 34.54 6.13 7.89
CA LEU A 199 35.33 5.60 9.01
C LEU A 199 36.27 4.47 8.59
N ALA A 200 35.84 3.58 7.68
CA ALA A 200 36.71 2.54 7.13
C ALA A 200 37.84 3.12 6.26
N MET A 201 37.56 4.17 5.48
CA MET A 201 38.57 4.91 4.72
C MET A 201 39.57 5.62 5.64
N GLU A 202 39.13 6.21 6.75
CA GLU A 202 40.02 6.80 7.75
C GLU A 202 40.88 5.75 8.47
N ALA A 203 40.28 4.61 8.83
CA ALA A 203 40.99 3.50 9.47
C ALA A 203 42.08 2.91 8.56
N SER A 204 41.82 2.78 7.26
CA SER A 204 42.83 2.34 6.27
C SER A 204 43.93 3.37 6.01
N ARG A 205 43.68 4.66 6.26
CA ARG A 205 44.69 5.74 6.14
C ARG A 205 45.56 5.91 7.37
N ARG A 206 45.12 5.49 8.56
CA ARG A 206 45.96 5.51 9.76
C ARG A 206 46.89 4.28 9.73
N PRO A 207 48.22 4.44 9.67
CA PRO A 207 49.11 3.32 9.87
C PRO A 207 48.89 2.75 11.29
N PRO A 208 49.03 1.42 11.50
CA PRO A 208 48.86 0.84 12.82
C PRO A 208 49.95 1.40 13.76
N ILE A 209 49.57 2.36 14.60
CA ILE A 209 50.42 2.85 15.67
C ILE A 209 50.36 1.82 16.79
N GLY A 210 51.46 1.09 16.99
CA GLY A 210 51.65 0.22 18.15
C GLY A 210 51.35 -1.26 17.95
N THR A 211 51.47 -1.81 16.74
CA THR A 211 51.89 -3.22 16.66
C THR A 211 53.40 -3.25 16.88
N ASP A 212 53.81 -3.33 18.14
CA ASP A 212 55.11 -3.91 18.47
C ASP A 212 55.09 -5.32 17.90
N VAL A 213 55.63 -5.46 16.68
CA VAL A 213 56.05 -6.74 16.14
C VAL A 213 57.24 -7.14 16.99
N VAL A 214 56.98 -7.75 18.15
CA VAL A 214 57.99 -8.48 18.89
C VAL A 214 58.51 -9.54 17.93
N GLY A 215 59.75 -9.34 17.48
CA GLY A 215 60.39 -10.15 16.46
C GLY A 215 60.38 -11.63 16.85
N LEU A 216 59.66 -12.42 16.07
CA LEU A 216 59.92 -13.85 15.99
C LEU A 216 60.94 -14.08 14.86
N PRO A 217 62.03 -14.82 15.13
CA PRO A 217 63.14 -14.97 14.20
C PRO A 217 62.71 -15.70 12.93
N VAL A 218 63.19 -15.16 11.81
CA VAL A 218 63.16 -15.79 10.49
C VAL A 218 63.91 -17.11 10.55
N GLY A 219 63.18 -18.22 10.50
CA GLY A 219 63.75 -19.56 10.43
C GLY A 219 62.68 -20.61 10.23
N GLU A 220 62.82 -21.33 9.12
CA GLU A 220 62.20 -22.63 8.81
C GLU A 220 60.91 -22.63 7.99
N VAL A 221 61.13 -22.93 6.70
CA VAL A 221 60.13 -23.33 5.71
C VAL A 221 59.56 -24.68 6.15
N ALA A 222 58.33 -24.68 6.65
CA ALA A 222 57.53 -25.89 6.82
C ALA A 222 56.55 -26.02 5.65
N THR A 223 56.65 -27.17 4.99
CA THR A 223 55.86 -27.67 3.86
C THR A 223 54.35 -27.60 4.04
N VAL A 224 53.68 -27.39 2.91
CA VAL A 224 52.23 -27.53 2.66
C VAL A 224 51.64 -28.74 3.40
N ALA A 225 50.69 -28.46 4.30
CA ALA A 225 49.71 -29.42 4.76
C ALA A 225 48.33 -28.73 4.82
N ASP A 226 47.43 -29.29 4.02
CA ASP A 226 45.97 -29.25 4.04
C ASP A 226 45.34 -28.48 5.22
N SER A 227 44.51 -27.48 4.91
CA SER A 227 43.67 -26.83 5.92
C SER A 227 42.19 -26.91 5.55
N PRO A 228 41.32 -27.21 6.52
CA PRO A 228 39.95 -27.63 6.29
C PRO A 228 39.01 -26.43 6.10
N THR A 229 37.84 -26.74 5.55
CA THR A 229 36.66 -25.91 5.37
C THR A 229 36.31 -25.07 6.61
N PRO A 230 35.90 -23.80 6.48
CA PRO A 230 35.52 -22.98 7.62
C PRO A 230 34.21 -23.47 8.26
N PRO A 231 34.07 -23.43 9.59
CA PRO A 231 32.87 -23.89 10.28
C PRO A 231 31.72 -22.90 10.10
N VAL A 232 30.57 -23.45 9.71
CA VAL A 232 29.25 -22.84 9.90
C VAL A 232 28.99 -22.75 11.40
N GLY A 233 28.80 -21.55 11.94
CA GLY A 233 28.40 -21.42 13.34
C GLY A 233 28.11 -20.00 13.83
N ARG A 234 26.84 -19.82 14.23
CA ARG A 234 26.34 -18.89 15.27
C ARG A 234 25.88 -17.49 14.82
N GLN A 235 24.63 -17.44 14.36
CA GLN A 235 23.75 -16.30 14.61
C GLN A 235 23.70 -16.03 16.11
N VAL A 236 24.10 -14.83 16.51
CA VAL A 236 23.86 -14.30 17.86
C VAL A 236 22.65 -13.37 17.75
N ASP A 237 21.69 -13.59 18.64
CA ASP A 237 20.45 -12.83 18.83
C ASP A 237 20.69 -11.31 18.83
N VAL A 238 20.16 -10.64 17.81
CA VAL A 238 19.98 -9.17 17.78
C VAL A 238 18.52 -8.88 18.08
N LEU A 239 18.12 -8.98 19.35
CA LEU A 239 16.77 -8.58 19.78
C LEU A 239 16.69 -7.92 21.16
N THR A 240 17.82 -7.58 21.80
CA THR A 240 17.81 -7.04 23.18
C THR A 240 18.45 -5.66 23.34
N GLU A 241 18.68 -4.91 22.26
CA GLU A 241 19.32 -3.58 22.35
C GLU A 241 18.52 -2.49 21.61
N VAL A 242 17.23 -2.34 21.94
CA VAL A 242 16.40 -1.19 21.52
C VAL A 242 15.73 -0.52 22.73
N ARG A 243 16.47 -0.40 23.85
CA ARG A 243 15.91 0.24 25.04
C ARG A 243 16.93 0.99 25.88
N GLN A 244 17.71 1.88 25.28
CA GLN A 244 18.26 3.06 25.94
C GLN A 244 19.02 3.90 24.91
N VAL A 245 19.03 5.22 25.12
CA VAL A 245 19.52 6.28 24.20
C VAL A 245 18.51 6.51 23.06
N THR A 246 17.62 7.50 23.11
CA THR A 246 17.98 8.92 23.07
C THR A 246 16.88 9.76 23.73
N ALA A 247 17.23 10.35 24.87
CA ALA A 247 16.66 11.62 25.31
C ALA A 247 17.68 12.72 24.96
N LEU A 248 17.17 13.92 24.71
CA LEU A 248 17.87 15.19 24.44
C LEU A 248 18.34 15.44 22.99
N SER A 249 17.51 16.16 22.23
CA SER A 249 17.76 17.58 21.90
C SER A 249 16.84 18.02 20.76
N ALA A 250 16.02 19.04 21.02
CA ALA A 250 15.30 19.78 20.00
C ALA A 250 16.19 20.91 19.46
N PRO A 251 16.05 21.28 18.17
CA PRO A 251 16.30 22.65 17.78
C PRO A 251 15.04 23.31 17.22
N MET A 252 14.81 24.49 17.81
CA MET A 252 14.25 25.74 17.29
C MET A 252 13.73 25.77 15.85
N VAL A 253 12.47 26.19 15.73
CA VAL A 253 11.76 26.53 14.50
C VAL A 253 12.15 27.94 14.08
N GLU A 254 12.66 28.10 12.85
CA GLU A 254 12.77 29.37 12.15
C GLU A 254 11.79 29.34 10.97
N ASP A 255 10.89 30.31 10.96
CA ASP A 255 9.72 30.40 10.09
C ASP A 255 10.09 31.14 8.81
N THR A 256 9.95 30.50 7.65
CA THR A 256 10.07 31.16 6.34
C THR A 256 9.02 30.54 5.40
N PRO A 257 8.14 31.34 4.76
CA PRO A 257 7.08 30.81 3.91
C PRO A 257 7.64 30.40 2.55
N ASP A 258 7.68 29.09 2.29
CA ASP A 258 8.17 28.52 1.05
C ASP A 258 7.04 28.40 0.01
N VAL A 259 7.23 29.08 -1.13
CA VAL A 259 6.35 29.04 -2.30
C VAL A 259 6.53 27.70 -3.03
N PRO A 260 5.47 26.94 -3.36
CA PRO A 260 5.63 25.62 -3.97
C PRO A 260 6.25 25.71 -5.38
N LYS A 261 7.47 25.21 -5.54
CA LYS A 261 8.05 24.88 -6.84
C LYS A 261 7.51 23.52 -7.31
N ASP A 262 6.55 23.57 -8.24
CA ASP A 262 5.95 22.41 -8.90
C ASP A 262 6.92 21.84 -9.96
N ASN A 263 7.31 20.59 -9.78
CA ASN A 263 8.22 19.86 -10.66
C ASN A 263 7.48 19.41 -11.92
N GLY A 264 7.79 20.10 -13.03
CA GLY A 264 7.10 20.03 -14.30
C GLY A 264 6.96 18.63 -14.90
N THR A 265 5.72 18.15 -14.96
CA THR A 265 5.29 17.34 -16.09
C THR A 265 5.01 18.26 -17.29
N PRO A 266 5.36 17.88 -18.53
CA PRO A 266 5.15 18.72 -19.72
C PRO A 266 3.70 19.16 -19.93
N ARG A 267 2.73 18.41 -19.39
CA ARG A 267 1.30 18.74 -19.45
C ARG A 267 0.91 19.89 -18.52
N GLY A 268 1.52 20.01 -17.33
CA GLY A 268 1.23 21.08 -16.38
C GLY A 268 1.68 22.45 -16.90
N SER A 269 2.85 22.49 -17.56
CA SER A 269 3.41 23.72 -18.15
C SER A 269 2.53 24.31 -19.26
N LYS A 270 1.99 23.46 -20.16
CA LYS A 270 1.13 23.92 -21.26
C LYS A 270 -0.19 24.52 -20.75
N ALA A 271 -0.88 23.80 -19.85
CA ALA A 271 -2.17 24.26 -19.32
C ALA A 271 -2.05 25.52 -18.46
N ARG A 272 -0.90 25.73 -17.80
CA ARG A 272 -0.61 26.96 -17.05
C ARG A 272 -0.45 28.17 -17.98
N ARG A 273 0.33 28.04 -19.05
CA ARG A 273 0.50 29.12 -20.05
C ARG A 273 -0.80 29.51 -20.75
N VAL A 274 -1.66 28.53 -21.08
CA VAL A 274 -2.99 28.84 -21.63
C VAL A 274 -3.84 29.62 -20.62
N ARG A 275 -3.84 29.21 -19.35
CA ARG A 275 -4.59 29.92 -18.29
C ARG A 275 -4.06 31.34 -18.05
N GLU A 276 -2.76 31.55 -18.12
CA GLU A 276 -2.13 32.86 -18.00
C GLU A 276 -2.51 33.80 -19.15
N LEU A 277 -2.53 33.30 -20.39
CA LEU A 277 -3.00 34.07 -21.55
C LEU A 277 -4.49 34.43 -21.43
N VAL A 278 -5.32 33.49 -20.98
CA VAL A 278 -6.75 33.75 -20.75
C VAL A 278 -6.96 34.75 -19.61
N ALA A 279 -6.17 34.67 -18.53
CA ALA A 279 -6.20 35.63 -17.43
C ALA A 279 -5.75 37.04 -17.86
N SER A 280 -4.86 37.15 -18.84
CA SER A 280 -4.48 38.43 -19.45
C SER A 280 -5.52 39.01 -20.43
N GLY A 281 -6.70 38.38 -20.56
CA GLY A 281 -7.82 38.87 -21.36
C GLY A 281 -7.85 38.39 -22.81
N VAL A 282 -6.92 37.51 -23.23
CA VAL A 282 -6.93 36.94 -24.58
C VAL A 282 -7.88 35.75 -24.61
N THR A 283 -9.06 35.92 -25.23
CA THR A 283 -10.08 34.86 -25.35
C THR A 283 -10.16 34.23 -26.73
N ASP A 284 -9.47 34.78 -27.72
CA ASP A 284 -9.50 34.27 -29.10
C ASP A 284 -8.54 33.09 -29.28
N VAL A 285 -9.07 31.95 -29.76
CA VAL A 285 -8.32 30.69 -29.90
C VAL A 285 -7.17 30.81 -30.91
N PRO A 286 -7.35 31.41 -32.10
CA PRO A 286 -6.25 31.75 -33.01
C PRO A 286 -5.13 32.55 -32.34
N THR A 287 -5.46 33.63 -31.62
CA THR A 287 -4.45 34.47 -30.95
C THR A 287 -3.67 33.72 -29.87
N ILE A 288 -4.35 32.88 -29.07
CA ILE A 288 -3.68 32.04 -28.07
C ILE A 288 -2.73 31.05 -28.76
N ARG A 289 -3.13 30.48 -29.90
CA ARG A 289 -2.30 29.52 -30.65
C ARG A 289 -1.05 30.19 -31.21
N GLU A 290 -1.20 31.38 -31.78
CA GLU A 290 -0.09 32.16 -32.34
C GLU A 290 0.95 32.47 -31.25
N ARG A 291 0.52 33.02 -30.10
CA ARG A 291 1.42 33.32 -28.97
C ARG A 291 2.09 32.09 -28.36
N LEU A 292 1.42 30.94 -28.37
CA LEU A 292 2.01 29.68 -27.91
C LEU A 292 2.98 29.09 -28.94
N ALA A 293 2.72 29.28 -30.24
CA ALA A 293 3.61 28.86 -31.31
C ALA A 293 4.92 29.65 -31.28
N ASP A 294 4.87 30.96 -31.02
CA ASP A 294 6.07 31.81 -30.81
C ASP A 294 6.93 31.31 -29.65
N SER A 295 6.31 30.64 -28.68
CA SER A 295 6.97 30.05 -27.50
C SER A 295 7.41 28.59 -27.71
N GLY A 296 7.30 28.05 -28.93
CA GLY A 296 7.63 26.66 -29.28
C GLY A 296 6.64 25.61 -28.75
N VAL A 297 5.44 26.03 -28.32
CA VAL A 297 4.44 25.14 -27.70
C VAL A 297 3.27 24.91 -28.64
N THR A 298 3.16 23.68 -29.16
CA THR A 298 1.98 23.24 -29.91
C THR A 298 0.89 22.74 -28.96
N VAL A 299 -0.34 23.25 -29.12
CA VAL A 299 -1.54 22.88 -28.35
C VAL A 299 -2.71 22.61 -29.28
N ASP A 300 -3.46 21.56 -28.99
CA ASP A 300 -4.67 21.19 -29.72
C ASP A 300 -5.82 22.20 -29.48
N PRO A 301 -6.54 22.67 -30.52
CA PRO A 301 -7.59 23.68 -30.38
C PRO A 301 -8.74 23.26 -29.45
N SER A 302 -9.05 21.96 -29.37
CA SER A 302 -10.10 21.47 -28.47
C SER A 302 -9.73 21.67 -27.00
N HIS A 303 -8.43 21.56 -26.69
CA HIS A 303 -7.89 21.77 -25.35
C HIS A 303 -7.98 23.24 -24.92
N VAL A 304 -7.68 24.17 -25.83
CA VAL A 304 -7.79 25.63 -25.57
C VAL A 304 -9.25 26.02 -25.31
N ARG A 305 -10.19 25.53 -26.15
CA ARG A 305 -11.63 25.77 -25.97
C ARG A 305 -12.14 25.26 -24.64
N ARG A 306 -11.66 24.10 -24.19
CA ARG A 306 -12.03 23.54 -22.89
C ARG A 306 -11.57 24.45 -21.74
N ILE A 307 -10.33 24.93 -21.76
CA ILE A 307 -9.78 25.82 -20.73
C ILE A 307 -10.52 27.16 -20.68
N ILE A 308 -10.86 27.75 -21.83
CA ILE A 308 -11.65 29.00 -21.89
C ILE A 308 -13.05 28.80 -21.29
N ARG A 309 -13.68 27.65 -21.57
CA ARG A 309 -14.99 27.33 -21.00
C ARG A 309 -14.91 27.15 -19.48
N GLU A 310 -13.89 26.46 -18.99
CA GLU A 310 -13.65 26.28 -17.54
C GLU A 310 -13.37 27.61 -16.84
N SER A 311 -12.55 28.49 -17.43
CA SER A 311 -12.27 29.81 -16.85
C SER A 311 -13.48 30.74 -16.84
N ARG A 312 -14.35 30.66 -17.86
CA ARG A 312 -15.61 31.43 -17.89
C ARG A 312 -16.63 30.91 -16.89
N ALA A 313 -16.68 29.60 -16.68
CA ALA A 313 -17.51 29.01 -15.65
C ALA A 313 -17.08 29.48 -14.25
N ALA A 314 -15.76 29.48 -13.97
CA ALA A 314 -15.21 29.99 -12.71
C ALA A 314 -15.45 31.50 -12.51
N ALA A 315 -15.43 32.31 -13.58
CA ALA A 315 -15.69 33.75 -13.49
C ALA A 315 -17.18 34.10 -13.26
N ASN A 316 -18.09 33.19 -13.62
CA ASN A 316 -19.54 33.38 -13.49
C ASN A 316 -20.13 32.70 -12.26
N GLU A 317 -19.33 32.02 -11.43
CA GLU A 317 -19.82 31.51 -10.15
C GLU A 317 -20.05 32.71 -9.20
N PRO A 318 -21.29 32.93 -8.71
CA PRO A 318 -21.55 33.96 -7.72
C PRO A 318 -20.72 33.65 -6.48
N ASN A 319 -19.97 34.65 -6.00
CA ASN A 319 -19.15 34.52 -4.80
C ASN A 319 -20.06 34.08 -3.64
N PRO A 320 -19.88 32.89 -3.05
CA PRO A 320 -20.73 32.39 -1.98
C PRO A 320 -20.55 33.15 -0.66
N TYR A 321 -19.68 34.17 -0.64
CA TYR A 321 -19.36 35.01 0.51
C TYR A 321 -19.68 36.50 0.30
N LEU A 322 -20.48 36.85 -0.71
CA LEU A 322 -21.07 38.19 -0.88
C LEU A 322 -22.59 38.16 -0.79
#